data_AF-A0A976CU79-F1
#
_entry.id   AF-A0A976CU79-F1
#
_cell.length_a   1.000
_cell.length_b   1.000
_cell.length_c   1.000
_cell.angle_alpha   90.00
_cell.angle_beta   90.00
_cell.angle_gamma   90.00
#
_symmetry.space_group_name_H-M   'P 1'
#
loop_
_entity.id
_entity.type
_entity.pdbx_description
1 polymer ?
#
loop_
_entity_poly.entity_id
_entity_poly.type
_entity_poly.pdbx_seq_one_letter_code
_entity_poly.pdbx_strand_id
1 'polypeptide(L)'
;METGKGTMKLTSVNTYTGGTTIREGTVEIHGGSGGSGLVRGWVTVNAGGTLAITGGDGTGFGWNTPISHLTIHGGSVQAQGGSHIGFGSFTHVGLHQGGTISGSWQWNGDSLLSFTSSGDSTNEISGSLTLRSDAGANHTFDVADGAAAIDLRVNATLSDIDVSWLAPSHLIKAGNGTMALTARNSYDGNTIIHAGKLILGDGTSHSNLADGAAVVVASGAKLHLDYSGTDTVSSLIFAGISRPPGVYTSTNSPFITGSGSLTVTNGPSNVFAAWASLHQVAGSANADDDHDGASNFAEFAFGQDPQKGPSFQPLTAIPDRATGTFHYTRRNATLSGLTFRVWTSTNLADWTEDLGAVQTVIEQNSELQEVQVSLSQTLLNHQKLFVQIRAQDR
;
A
#
# COMPACT_ATOMS: atom_id res chain seq x y z
N MET A 1 -22.00 34.33 -9.65
CA MET A 1 -20.69 34.51 -10.29
C MET A 1 -20.03 35.68 -9.59
N GLU A 2 -18.92 35.44 -8.91
CA GLU A 2 -18.12 36.49 -8.27
C GLU A 2 -16.88 36.76 -9.11
N THR A 3 -16.63 38.04 -9.40
CA THR A 3 -15.54 38.49 -10.28
C THR A 3 -14.74 39.65 -9.70
N GLY A 4 -15.11 40.18 -8.53
CA GLY A 4 -14.36 41.21 -7.83
C GLY A 4 -13.51 40.61 -6.72
N LYS A 5 -12.51 41.36 -6.23
CA LYS A 5 -11.66 40.95 -5.10
C LYS A 5 -12.35 41.04 -3.73
N GLY A 6 -13.64 41.38 -3.70
CA GLY A 6 -14.42 41.58 -2.48
C GLY A 6 -14.92 40.27 -1.88
N THR A 7 -15.65 40.38 -0.78
CA THR A 7 -16.35 39.25 -0.16
C THR A 7 -17.85 39.35 -0.46
N MET A 8 -18.39 38.34 -1.14
CA MET A 8 -19.83 38.12 -1.28
C MET A 8 -20.29 37.14 -0.22
N LYS A 9 -21.11 37.59 0.73
CA LYS A 9 -21.69 36.73 1.76
C LYS A 9 -23.07 36.24 1.34
N LEU A 10 -23.24 34.93 1.26
CA LEU A 10 -24.53 34.27 1.07
C LEU A 10 -25.13 33.97 2.45
N THR A 11 -26.35 34.44 2.68
CA THR A 11 -27.06 34.33 3.96
C THR A 11 -28.38 33.55 3.86
N SER A 12 -28.72 33.04 2.69
CA SER A 12 -29.97 32.29 2.43
C SER A 12 -29.77 31.29 1.29
N VAL A 13 -30.59 30.23 1.27
CA VAL A 13 -30.55 29.20 0.23
C VAL A 13 -30.88 29.84 -1.10
N ASN A 14 -30.01 29.64 -2.10
CA ASN A 14 -30.23 30.20 -3.42
C ASN A 14 -30.94 29.19 -4.35
N THR A 15 -31.84 29.70 -5.18
CA THR A 15 -32.65 28.89 -6.12
C THR A 15 -32.07 28.81 -7.52
N TYR A 16 -30.92 29.44 -7.80
CA TYR A 16 -30.27 29.35 -9.11
C TYR A 16 -29.84 27.91 -9.41
N THR A 17 -29.90 27.53 -10.69
CA THR A 17 -29.53 26.19 -11.16
C THR A 17 -28.23 26.16 -11.96
N GLY A 18 -27.71 27.32 -12.37
CA GLY A 18 -26.50 27.42 -13.20
C GLY A 18 -25.18 27.18 -12.46
N GLY A 19 -25.21 26.82 -11.18
CA GLY A 19 -24.01 26.65 -10.35
C GLY A 19 -23.36 27.96 -9.91
N THR A 20 -22.19 27.84 -9.28
CA THR A 20 -21.41 28.94 -8.71
C THR A 20 -19.99 28.92 -9.23
N THR A 21 -19.58 29.96 -9.92
CA THR A 21 -18.17 30.18 -10.28
C THR A 21 -17.61 31.38 -9.54
N ILE A 22 -16.49 31.15 -8.85
CA ILE A 22 -15.68 32.17 -8.17
C ILE A 22 -14.42 32.35 -9.02
N ARG A 23 -14.23 33.53 -9.61
CA ARG A 23 -13.04 33.85 -10.41
C ARG A 23 -11.98 34.57 -9.59
N GLU A 24 -12.41 35.49 -8.75
CA GLU A 24 -11.56 36.24 -7.81
C GLU A 24 -12.36 36.47 -6.53
N GLY A 25 -11.68 36.93 -5.47
CA GLY A 25 -12.32 37.33 -4.22
C GLY A 25 -12.83 36.15 -3.40
N THR A 26 -13.77 36.42 -2.49
CA THR A 26 -14.32 35.40 -1.58
C THR A 26 -15.83 35.30 -1.72
N VAL A 27 -16.36 34.10 -1.90
CA VAL A 27 -17.76 33.80 -1.58
C VAL A 27 -17.78 33.16 -0.20
N GLU A 28 -18.39 33.83 0.76
CA GLU A 28 -18.62 33.29 2.10
C GLU A 28 -20.01 32.67 2.15
N ILE A 29 -20.10 31.38 2.48
CA ILE A 29 -21.34 30.73 2.89
C ILE A 29 -21.35 30.63 4.41
N HIS A 30 -22.31 31.32 5.02
CA HIS A 30 -22.63 31.08 6.41
C HIS A 30 -23.36 29.73 6.46
N GLY A 31 -22.93 28.79 7.31
CA GLY A 31 -23.44 27.42 7.38
C GLY A 31 -24.97 27.33 7.26
N GLY A 32 -25.43 26.27 6.57
CA GLY A 32 -26.85 26.02 6.37
C GLY A 32 -27.60 25.83 7.69
N SER A 33 -28.91 26.08 7.69
CA SER A 33 -29.80 25.61 8.75
C SER A 33 -30.72 24.51 8.19
N GLY A 34 -30.98 23.48 8.98
CA GLY A 34 -31.89 22.39 8.57
C GLY A 34 -31.39 21.53 7.40
N GLY A 35 -30.08 21.44 7.17
CA GLY A 35 -29.49 20.54 6.17
C GLY A 35 -29.54 21.03 4.72
N SER A 36 -29.75 22.33 4.46
CA SER A 36 -29.74 22.89 3.09
C SER A 36 -28.46 23.67 2.81
N GLY A 37 -27.82 23.40 1.66
CA GLY A 37 -26.65 24.12 1.19
C GLY A 37 -27.04 25.49 0.62
N LEU A 38 -26.20 26.50 0.83
CA LEU A 38 -26.46 27.84 0.26
C LEU A 38 -26.08 27.95 -1.23
N VAL A 39 -25.28 27.00 -1.70
CA VAL A 39 -24.88 26.81 -3.09
C VAL A 39 -25.29 25.40 -3.53
N ARG A 40 -25.53 25.21 -4.83
CA ARG A 40 -26.01 23.94 -5.38
C ARG A 40 -25.48 23.69 -6.78
N GLY A 41 -25.57 22.43 -7.22
CA GLY A 41 -25.08 22.03 -8.54
C GLY A 41 -23.56 22.07 -8.61
N TRP A 42 -23.01 22.67 -9.67
CA TRP A 42 -21.58 22.80 -9.85
C TRP A 42 -21.04 24.01 -9.10
N VAL A 43 -19.95 23.83 -8.38
CA VAL A 43 -19.19 24.90 -7.75
C VAL A 43 -17.77 24.86 -8.29
N THR A 44 -17.30 25.96 -8.87
CA THR A 44 -15.95 26.11 -9.42
C THR A 44 -15.25 27.27 -8.75
N VAL A 45 -14.07 27.01 -8.18
CA VAL A 45 -13.21 28.00 -7.55
C VAL A 45 -11.90 28.08 -8.33
N ASN A 46 -11.71 29.18 -9.06
CA ASN A 46 -10.50 29.39 -9.86
C ASN A 46 -9.40 30.05 -9.02
N ALA A 47 -8.19 30.09 -9.58
CA ALA A 47 -7.05 30.80 -9.03
C ALA A 47 -7.41 32.26 -8.70
N GLY A 48 -7.12 32.67 -7.46
CA GLY A 48 -7.50 33.99 -6.91
C GLY A 48 -8.89 34.04 -6.27
N GLY A 49 -9.70 32.98 -6.39
CA GLY A 49 -10.99 32.81 -5.75
C GLY A 49 -10.92 31.96 -4.48
N THR A 50 -11.79 32.28 -3.52
CA THR A 50 -11.97 31.53 -2.27
C THR A 50 -13.44 31.24 -2.02
N LEU A 51 -13.78 29.99 -1.68
CA LEU A 51 -15.06 29.64 -1.05
C LEU A 51 -14.84 29.41 0.44
N ALA A 52 -15.46 30.22 1.28
CA ALA A 52 -15.32 30.16 2.73
C ALA A 52 -16.59 29.66 3.41
N ILE A 53 -16.50 28.62 4.22
CA ILE A 53 -17.59 28.10 5.06
C ILE A 53 -17.33 28.53 6.50
N THR A 54 -18.07 29.52 6.98
CA THR A 54 -17.79 30.22 8.26
C THR A 54 -18.83 29.97 9.35
N GLY A 55 -20.05 29.55 9.00
CA GLY A 55 -21.17 29.48 9.96
C GLY A 55 -21.28 28.20 10.78
N GLY A 56 -20.24 27.35 10.84
CA GLY A 56 -20.11 26.26 11.81
C GLY A 56 -21.10 25.09 11.75
N ASP A 57 -22.03 25.05 10.78
CA ASP A 57 -22.90 23.88 10.61
C ASP A 57 -22.16 22.72 9.94
N GLY A 58 -22.35 21.54 10.52
CA GLY A 58 -21.89 20.26 9.98
C GLY A 58 -22.37 20.08 8.55
N THR A 59 -23.59 20.45 8.15
CA THR A 59 -24.07 20.04 6.81
C THR A 59 -23.39 20.70 5.62
N GLY A 60 -22.55 21.73 5.79
CA GLY A 60 -21.62 22.24 4.76
C GLY A 60 -22.28 22.55 3.41
N PHE A 61 -22.19 21.59 2.48
CA PHE A 61 -22.81 21.64 1.16
C PHE A 61 -24.27 21.18 1.08
N GLY A 62 -24.90 20.87 2.21
CA GLY A 62 -26.30 20.50 2.35
C GLY A 62 -26.60 19.03 2.08
N TRP A 63 -27.56 18.48 2.83
CA TRP A 63 -28.21 17.18 2.58
C TRP A 63 -29.38 17.29 1.61
N ASN A 64 -30.22 18.33 1.77
CA ASN A 64 -31.45 18.54 1.00
C ASN A 64 -31.20 19.22 -0.34
N THR A 65 -30.11 19.97 -0.44
CA THR A 65 -29.70 20.73 -1.63
C THR A 65 -28.20 20.60 -1.87
N PRO A 66 -27.67 19.37 -1.98
CA PRO A 66 -26.25 19.13 -2.16
C PRO A 66 -25.73 19.76 -3.45
N ILE A 67 -24.46 20.12 -3.43
CA ILE A 67 -23.69 20.27 -4.67
C ILE A 67 -23.53 18.90 -5.34
N SER A 68 -23.31 18.89 -6.64
CA SER A 68 -22.90 17.66 -7.34
C SER A 68 -21.41 17.65 -7.69
N HIS A 69 -20.80 18.82 -7.81
CA HIS A 69 -19.38 18.98 -8.15
C HIS A 69 -18.78 20.16 -7.38
N LEU A 70 -17.61 19.94 -6.79
CA LEU A 70 -16.71 20.97 -6.30
C LEU A 70 -15.40 20.88 -7.08
N THR A 71 -15.12 21.86 -7.92
CA THR A 71 -13.90 21.92 -8.71
C THR A 71 -13.05 23.10 -8.29
N ILE A 72 -11.82 22.83 -7.86
CA ILE A 72 -10.89 23.82 -7.31
C ILE A 72 -9.69 23.91 -8.26
N HIS A 73 -9.69 24.89 -9.15
CA HIS A 73 -8.65 25.12 -10.16
C HIS A 73 -7.68 26.22 -9.70
N GLY A 74 -6.71 25.87 -8.83
CA GLY A 74 -5.77 26.83 -8.24
C GLY A 74 -6.37 27.77 -7.18
N GLY A 75 -7.67 27.64 -6.90
CA GLY A 75 -8.39 28.40 -5.87
C GLY A 75 -8.32 27.77 -4.48
N SER A 76 -9.09 28.31 -3.55
CA SER A 76 -9.14 27.83 -2.16
C SER A 76 -10.55 27.55 -1.66
N VAL A 77 -10.73 26.44 -0.95
CA VAL A 77 -11.97 26.13 -0.22
C VAL A 77 -11.61 25.89 1.25
N GLN A 78 -12.26 26.62 2.15
CA GLN A 78 -11.92 26.60 3.57
C GLN A 78 -13.16 26.42 4.44
N ALA A 79 -13.07 25.57 5.46
CA ALA A 79 -14.15 25.32 6.41
C ALA A 79 -13.70 25.56 7.87
N GLN A 80 -14.38 26.47 8.58
CA GLN A 80 -14.03 26.79 9.96
C GLN A 80 -14.56 25.77 10.99
N GLY A 81 -15.58 24.98 10.67
CA GLY A 81 -16.16 24.00 11.60
C GLY A 81 -16.70 22.78 10.88
N GLY A 82 -16.12 21.61 11.18
CA GLY A 82 -16.56 20.24 10.85
C GLY A 82 -17.48 20.07 9.64
N SER A 83 -17.18 20.71 8.50
CA SER A 83 -18.14 20.86 7.40
C SER A 83 -18.23 19.58 6.58
N HIS A 84 -19.44 19.22 6.19
CA HIS A 84 -19.77 17.99 5.51
C HIS A 84 -19.66 18.15 3.99
N ILE A 85 -19.10 17.13 3.34
CA ILE A 85 -19.10 16.98 1.88
C ILE A 85 -19.43 15.54 1.51
N GLY A 86 -20.16 15.35 0.40
CA GLY A 86 -20.61 14.03 -0.04
C GLY A 86 -21.85 13.49 0.69
N PHE A 87 -22.58 14.32 1.42
CA PHE A 87 -23.80 13.93 2.11
C PHE A 87 -25.04 14.18 1.24
N GLY A 88 -26.02 13.28 1.30
CA GLY A 88 -27.26 13.37 0.52
C GLY A 88 -27.13 12.71 -0.85
N SER A 89 -26.68 13.45 -1.87
CA SER A 89 -26.46 12.89 -3.22
C SER A 89 -24.98 12.83 -3.58
N PHE A 90 -24.66 12.05 -4.60
CA PHE A 90 -23.30 11.94 -5.14
C PHE A 90 -22.68 13.31 -5.41
N THR A 91 -21.48 13.52 -4.87
CA THR A 91 -20.64 14.71 -5.02
C THR A 91 -19.27 14.29 -5.55
N HIS A 92 -18.78 14.98 -6.57
CA HIS A 92 -17.40 14.89 -7.02
C HIS A 92 -16.58 16.08 -6.52
N VAL A 93 -15.39 15.83 -5.97
CA VAL A 93 -14.41 16.84 -5.58
C VAL A 93 -13.18 16.70 -6.45
N GLY A 94 -12.82 17.76 -7.18
CA GLY A 94 -11.65 17.80 -8.04
C GLY A 94 -10.73 18.94 -7.65
N LEU A 95 -9.48 18.64 -7.30
CA LEU A 95 -8.41 19.63 -7.15
C LEU A 95 -7.55 19.63 -8.41
N HIS A 96 -7.27 20.83 -8.91
CA HIS A 96 -6.51 21.02 -10.11
C HIS A 96 -5.54 22.19 -9.96
N GLN A 97 -4.34 22.06 -10.53
CA GLN A 97 -3.43 23.18 -10.78
C GLN A 97 -3.16 24.03 -9.52
N GLY A 98 -2.88 23.38 -8.38
CA GLY A 98 -2.58 24.06 -7.11
C GLY A 98 -3.82 24.41 -6.29
N GLY A 99 -4.93 23.69 -6.48
CA GLY A 99 -6.13 23.86 -5.69
C GLY A 99 -5.90 23.47 -4.22
N THR A 100 -6.57 24.16 -3.30
CA THR A 100 -6.41 23.96 -1.86
C THR A 100 -7.73 23.71 -1.14
N ILE A 101 -7.71 22.76 -0.21
CA ILE A 101 -8.75 22.56 0.82
C ILE A 101 -8.11 22.76 2.19
N SER A 102 -8.73 23.55 3.06
CA SER A 102 -8.22 23.80 4.40
C SER A 102 -9.32 23.83 5.47
N GLY A 103 -8.90 23.71 6.73
CA GLY A 103 -9.79 23.79 7.89
C GLY A 103 -10.32 22.42 8.32
N SER A 104 -11.56 22.36 8.80
CA SER A 104 -12.14 21.17 9.42
C SER A 104 -13.30 20.61 8.61
N TRP A 105 -13.15 19.36 8.16
CA TRP A 105 -14.07 18.68 7.26
C TRP A 105 -14.49 17.31 7.80
N GLN A 106 -15.72 16.90 7.49
CA GLN A 106 -16.15 15.51 7.53
C GLN A 106 -16.49 15.07 6.10
N TRP A 107 -15.81 14.05 5.60
CA TRP A 107 -16.08 13.49 4.28
C TRP A 107 -16.90 12.23 4.43
N ASN A 108 -17.96 12.15 3.63
CA ASN A 108 -18.80 10.99 3.57
C ASN A 108 -18.17 9.93 2.67
N GLY A 109 -18.23 8.68 3.10
CA GLY A 109 -17.69 7.52 2.44
C GLY A 109 -18.77 6.47 2.24
N ASP A 110 -19.95 6.84 1.76
CA ASP A 110 -21.07 5.94 1.40
C ASP A 110 -21.15 5.69 -0.12
N SER A 111 -20.01 5.80 -0.81
CA SER A 111 -19.90 5.85 -2.27
C SER A 111 -20.56 7.08 -2.94
N LEU A 112 -21.01 8.07 -2.16
CA LEU A 112 -21.52 9.35 -2.68
C LEU A 112 -20.47 10.45 -2.69
N LEU A 113 -19.22 10.15 -2.36
CA LEU A 113 -18.10 11.08 -2.54
C LEU A 113 -17.05 10.44 -3.43
N SER A 114 -16.69 11.15 -4.49
CA SER A 114 -15.48 10.85 -5.25
C SER A 114 -14.50 12.01 -5.16
N PHE A 115 -13.22 11.71 -5.12
CA PHE A 115 -12.16 12.71 -5.06
C PHE A 115 -11.12 12.45 -6.15
N THR A 116 -10.71 13.51 -6.85
CA THR A 116 -9.57 13.50 -7.77
C THR A 116 -8.61 14.66 -7.51
N SER A 117 -7.33 14.42 -7.77
CA SER A 117 -6.28 15.44 -7.81
C SER A 117 -5.51 15.34 -9.13
N SER A 118 -5.32 16.44 -9.83
CA SER A 118 -4.57 16.49 -11.09
C SER A 118 -3.95 17.86 -11.39
N GLY A 119 -3.20 17.95 -12.49
CA GLY A 119 -2.52 19.18 -12.93
C GLY A 119 -1.03 19.18 -12.58
N ASP A 120 -0.33 20.22 -13.01
CA ASP A 120 1.13 20.27 -12.97
C ASP A 120 1.69 20.88 -11.68
N SER A 121 0.83 21.48 -10.86
CA SER A 121 1.15 22.04 -9.55
C SER A 121 0.61 21.15 -8.43
N THR A 122 1.36 21.03 -7.33
CA THR A 122 0.93 20.31 -6.12
C THR A 122 -0.40 20.87 -5.60
N ASN A 123 -1.43 20.03 -5.52
CA ASN A 123 -2.65 20.34 -4.79
C ASN A 123 -2.46 20.07 -3.30
N GLU A 124 -3.19 20.78 -2.43
CA GLU A 124 -2.98 20.71 -0.98
C GLU A 124 -4.28 20.53 -0.19
N ILE A 125 -4.25 19.63 0.79
CA ILE A 125 -5.27 19.47 1.82
C ILE A 125 -4.62 19.70 3.18
N SER A 126 -5.17 20.59 3.99
CA SER A 126 -4.63 20.95 5.30
C SER A 126 -5.71 21.03 6.39
N GLY A 127 -5.31 20.95 7.65
CA GLY A 127 -6.23 21.01 8.80
C GLY A 127 -6.65 19.63 9.31
N SER A 128 -7.94 19.34 9.36
CA SER A 128 -8.48 18.06 9.83
C SER A 128 -9.52 17.51 8.87
N LEU A 129 -9.45 16.21 8.60
CA LEU A 129 -10.41 15.50 7.79
C LEU A 129 -10.88 14.24 8.51
N THR A 130 -12.13 14.28 8.99
CA THR A 130 -12.82 13.12 9.54
C THR A 130 -13.42 12.30 8.39
N LEU A 131 -12.96 11.05 8.25
CA LEU A 131 -13.44 10.07 7.31
C LEU A 131 -14.66 9.36 7.91
N ARG A 132 -15.80 9.43 7.22
CA ARG A 132 -17.02 8.73 7.64
C ARG A 132 -17.30 7.59 6.69
N SER A 133 -17.03 6.38 7.09
CA SER A 133 -17.37 5.15 6.36
C SER A 133 -18.87 4.81 6.48
N ASP A 134 -19.74 5.80 6.31
CA ASP A 134 -21.19 5.59 6.34
C ASP A 134 -21.55 4.55 5.26
N ALA A 135 -22.43 3.59 5.57
CA ALA A 135 -22.69 2.41 4.71
C ALA A 135 -21.47 1.53 4.37
N GLY A 136 -20.35 1.69 5.10
CA GLY A 136 -19.16 0.84 5.00
C GLY A 136 -18.25 1.12 3.81
N ALA A 137 -18.36 2.27 3.14
CA ALA A 137 -17.44 2.58 2.04
C ALA A 137 -16.16 3.29 2.52
N ASN A 138 -15.20 3.31 1.60
CA ASN A 138 -13.81 3.71 1.84
C ASN A 138 -13.50 5.03 1.14
N HIS A 139 -12.46 5.71 1.59
CA HIS A 139 -12.05 6.98 1.01
C HIS A 139 -10.94 6.77 -0.01
N THR A 140 -11.25 7.06 -1.28
CA THR A 140 -10.30 6.95 -2.39
C THR A 140 -9.79 8.33 -2.78
N PHE A 141 -8.47 8.48 -2.76
CA PHE A 141 -7.75 9.59 -3.35
C PHE A 141 -7.20 9.14 -4.70
N ASP A 142 -7.89 9.50 -5.79
CA ASP A 142 -7.40 9.26 -7.15
C ASP A 142 -6.51 10.42 -7.59
N VAL A 143 -5.21 10.17 -7.65
CA VAL A 143 -4.20 11.21 -7.89
C VAL A 143 -3.50 10.93 -9.22
N ALA A 144 -3.76 11.79 -10.20
CA ALA A 144 -3.08 11.75 -11.49
C ALA A 144 -1.63 12.22 -11.34
N ASP A 145 -0.77 11.69 -12.21
CA ASP A 145 0.63 12.11 -12.32
C ASP A 145 0.71 13.40 -13.15
N GLY A 146 1.28 14.45 -12.56
CA GLY A 146 1.56 15.73 -13.20
C GLY A 146 3.04 16.07 -13.15
N ALA A 147 3.39 17.31 -13.50
CA ALA A 147 4.80 17.75 -13.48
C ALA A 147 5.38 17.90 -12.05
N ALA A 148 4.55 18.00 -11.02
CA ALA A 148 5.01 18.19 -9.64
C ALA A 148 5.59 16.88 -9.07
N ALA A 149 6.66 16.98 -8.26
CA ALA A 149 7.22 15.79 -7.60
C ALA A 149 6.24 15.14 -6.58
N ILE A 150 5.31 15.94 -6.06
CA ILE A 150 4.18 15.55 -5.21
C ILE A 150 2.94 16.19 -5.85
N ASP A 151 2.02 15.38 -6.36
CA ASP A 151 0.81 15.85 -7.03
C ASP A 151 -0.28 16.24 -6.02
N LEU A 152 -0.33 15.53 -4.89
CA LEU A 152 -1.21 15.85 -3.76
C LEU A 152 -0.43 15.78 -2.45
N ARG A 153 -0.38 16.90 -1.72
CA ARG A 153 0.09 16.93 -0.33
C ARG A 153 -1.11 17.00 0.60
N VAL A 154 -1.23 16.03 1.50
CA VAL A 154 -2.20 16.02 2.60
C VAL A 154 -1.45 16.28 3.89
N ASN A 155 -1.46 17.54 4.29
CA ASN A 155 -1.00 18.02 5.59
C ASN A 155 -2.19 18.25 6.53
N ALA A 156 -3.17 17.35 6.47
CA ALA A 156 -4.33 17.31 7.35
C ALA A 156 -4.29 16.04 8.17
N THR A 157 -4.71 16.12 9.44
CA THR A 157 -4.94 14.91 10.24
C THR A 157 -6.15 14.19 9.69
N LEU A 158 -5.93 12.99 9.16
CA LEU A 158 -6.98 12.05 8.79
C LEU A 158 -7.37 11.23 10.01
N SER A 159 -8.65 11.24 10.38
CA SER A 159 -9.20 10.44 11.48
C SER A 159 -10.48 9.76 11.04
N ASP A 160 -10.86 8.64 11.65
CA ASP A 160 -12.22 8.15 11.51
C ASP A 160 -13.20 8.96 12.36
N ILE A 161 -14.49 8.82 12.06
CA ILE A 161 -15.51 9.22 13.00
C ILE A 161 -15.55 8.24 14.18
N ASP A 162 -15.45 8.77 15.40
CA ASP A 162 -15.45 7.98 16.63
C ASP A 162 -16.86 7.55 17.03
N VAL A 163 -17.42 6.58 16.30
CA VAL A 163 -18.71 5.95 16.62
C VAL A 163 -18.62 4.43 16.47
N SER A 164 -19.09 3.71 17.49
CA SER A 164 -18.87 2.26 17.63
C SER A 164 -19.61 1.37 16.63
N TRP A 165 -20.61 1.90 15.91
CA TRP A 165 -21.40 1.17 14.92
C TRP A 165 -20.84 1.27 13.50
N LEU A 166 -19.78 2.05 13.29
CA LEU A 166 -19.19 2.27 11.98
C LEU A 166 -17.79 1.64 11.95
N ALA A 167 -17.54 0.79 10.96
CA ALA A 167 -16.21 0.20 10.78
C ALA A 167 -15.23 1.29 10.29
N PRO A 168 -13.96 1.28 10.69
CA PRO A 168 -12.97 2.26 10.21
C PRO A 168 -12.88 2.34 8.69
N SER A 169 -12.76 3.55 8.14
CA SER A 169 -12.59 3.76 6.70
C SER A 169 -11.21 3.28 6.27
N HIS A 170 -11.14 2.49 5.20
CA HIS A 170 -9.86 2.30 4.52
C HIS A 170 -9.48 3.55 3.75
N LEU A 171 -8.18 3.83 3.71
CA LEU A 171 -7.58 4.85 2.88
C LEU A 171 -7.07 4.19 1.60
N ILE A 172 -7.55 4.65 0.45
CA ILE A 172 -7.18 4.11 -0.85
C ILE A 172 -6.46 5.19 -1.65
N LYS A 173 -5.18 4.95 -1.98
CA LYS A 173 -4.44 5.74 -2.97
C LYS A 173 -4.57 5.09 -4.34
N ALA A 174 -5.22 5.79 -5.26
CA ALA A 174 -5.37 5.42 -6.67
C ALA A 174 -4.68 6.45 -7.59
N GLY A 175 -4.65 6.16 -8.89
CA GLY A 175 -3.99 6.99 -9.89
C GLY A 175 -2.46 6.90 -9.87
N ASN A 176 -1.83 7.25 -10.98
CA ASN A 176 -0.39 7.04 -11.18
C ASN A 176 0.50 8.05 -10.44
N GLY A 177 -0.07 9.15 -9.95
CA GLY A 177 0.67 10.23 -9.31
C GLY A 177 1.16 9.91 -7.90
N THR A 178 1.83 10.89 -7.33
CA THR A 178 2.40 10.89 -5.98
C THR A 178 1.49 11.61 -5.00
N MET A 179 1.05 10.91 -3.96
CA MET A 179 0.36 11.49 -2.80
C MET A 179 1.29 11.46 -1.59
N ALA A 180 1.35 12.54 -0.81
CA ALA A 180 2.10 12.60 0.45
C ALA A 180 1.18 12.83 1.64
N LEU A 181 1.24 11.97 2.65
CA LEU A 181 0.62 12.17 3.96
C LEU A 181 1.69 12.71 4.92
N THR A 182 1.69 14.02 5.14
CA THR A 182 2.75 14.70 5.92
C THR A 182 2.34 14.99 7.36
N ALA A 183 1.05 14.96 7.67
CA ALA A 183 0.53 15.10 9.03
C ALA A 183 0.42 13.75 9.75
N ARG A 184 0.42 13.78 11.09
CA ARG A 184 0.07 12.61 11.92
C ARG A 184 -1.41 12.26 11.69
N ASN A 185 -1.66 10.99 11.42
CA ASN A 185 -3.01 10.46 11.18
C ASN A 185 -3.44 9.49 12.29
N SER A 186 -4.74 9.26 12.38
CA SER A 186 -5.36 8.38 13.37
C SER A 186 -6.63 7.70 12.82
N TYR A 187 -6.67 7.43 11.52
CA TYR A 187 -7.66 6.51 10.96
C TYR A 187 -7.20 5.09 11.25
N ASP A 188 -8.13 4.20 11.56
CA ASP A 188 -7.88 2.83 12.02
C ASP A 188 -7.98 1.80 10.88
N GLY A 189 -8.46 2.22 9.70
CA GLY A 189 -8.62 1.34 8.54
C GLY A 189 -7.33 1.06 7.77
N ASN A 190 -7.40 0.07 6.88
CA ASN A 190 -6.30 -0.34 6.03
C ASN A 190 -5.83 0.80 5.10
N THR A 191 -4.53 0.80 4.78
CA THR A 191 -3.97 1.66 3.74
C THR A 191 -3.69 0.83 2.49
N ILE A 192 -4.34 1.20 1.38
CA ILE A 192 -4.29 0.45 0.12
C ILE A 192 -3.72 1.37 -0.97
N ILE A 193 -2.59 0.98 -1.55
CA ILE A 193 -1.95 1.67 -2.67
C ILE A 193 -2.21 0.87 -3.94
N HIS A 194 -3.23 1.27 -4.70
CA HIS A 194 -3.58 0.62 -5.97
C HIS A 194 -2.63 0.99 -7.10
N ALA A 195 -2.15 2.23 -7.14
CA ALA A 195 -1.26 2.73 -8.19
C ALA A 195 -0.44 3.93 -7.71
N GLY A 196 0.62 4.23 -8.46
CA GLY A 196 1.50 5.37 -8.20
C GLY A 196 2.29 5.23 -6.92
N LYS A 197 2.51 6.36 -6.23
CA LYS A 197 3.34 6.43 -5.03
C LYS A 197 2.60 7.08 -3.87
N LEU A 198 2.65 6.46 -2.70
CA LEU A 198 2.24 7.07 -1.43
C LEU A 198 3.50 7.37 -0.60
N ILE A 199 3.69 8.63 -0.25
CA ILE A 199 4.70 9.09 0.70
C ILE A 199 4.06 9.20 2.08
N LEU A 200 4.71 8.65 3.09
CA LEU A 200 4.35 8.81 4.50
C LEU A 200 5.44 9.61 5.21
N GLY A 201 5.01 10.62 5.97
CA GLY A 201 5.90 11.50 6.71
C GLY A 201 6.38 12.71 5.91
N ASP A 202 7.16 13.54 6.60
CA ASP A 202 7.76 14.79 6.14
C ASP A 202 9.26 14.88 6.51
N GLY A 203 9.86 13.73 6.79
CA GLY A 203 11.19 13.55 7.36
C GLY A 203 11.19 13.39 8.89
N THR A 204 10.09 13.68 9.59
CA THR A 204 10.08 13.72 11.07
C THR A 204 9.10 12.76 11.74
N SER A 205 7.87 12.65 11.25
CA SER A 205 6.83 11.81 11.88
C SER A 205 6.71 10.45 11.22
N HIS A 206 6.64 9.39 12.04
CA HIS A 206 6.47 7.99 11.63
C HIS A 206 5.14 7.42 12.18
N SER A 207 4.10 8.25 12.32
CA SER A 207 2.79 7.83 12.83
C SER A 207 1.70 8.24 11.85
N ASN A 208 1.75 7.63 10.67
CA ASN A 208 0.80 7.94 9.60
C ASN A 208 -0.20 6.80 9.37
N LEU A 209 0.07 5.62 9.94
CA LEU A 209 -0.71 4.40 9.78
C LEU A 209 -1.24 3.91 11.14
N ALA A 210 -2.27 3.07 11.09
CA ALA A 210 -2.77 2.38 12.27
C ALA A 210 -2.04 1.05 12.51
N ASP A 211 -1.56 0.87 13.73
CA ASP A 211 -0.85 -0.34 14.19
C ASP A 211 -1.67 -1.63 13.99
N GLY A 212 -3.00 -1.53 14.12
CA GLY A 212 -3.92 -2.65 13.93
C GLY A 212 -4.29 -2.95 12.48
N ALA A 213 -3.89 -2.10 11.53
CA ALA A 213 -4.35 -2.15 10.15
C ALA A 213 -3.36 -2.84 9.21
N ALA A 214 -3.85 -3.26 8.04
CA ALA A 214 -3.03 -3.78 6.95
C ALA A 214 -2.52 -2.66 6.04
N VAL A 215 -1.34 -2.86 5.46
CA VAL A 215 -0.83 -2.10 4.32
C VAL A 215 -0.80 -3.01 3.10
N VAL A 216 -1.44 -2.58 2.01
CA VAL A 216 -1.49 -3.30 0.74
C VAL A 216 -0.87 -2.44 -0.35
N VAL A 217 0.17 -2.93 -1.01
CA VAL A 217 0.81 -2.25 -2.14
C VAL A 217 0.67 -3.12 -3.39
N ALA A 218 -0.08 -2.63 -4.37
CA ALA A 218 -0.31 -3.34 -5.62
C ALA A 218 0.99 -3.46 -6.45
N SER A 219 0.96 -4.36 -7.46
CA SER A 219 2.07 -4.47 -8.41
C SER A 219 2.30 -3.13 -9.12
N GLY A 220 3.56 -2.68 -9.18
CA GLY A 220 3.94 -1.39 -9.79
C GLY A 220 3.77 -0.16 -8.88
N ALA A 221 2.99 -0.25 -7.79
CA ALA A 221 2.86 0.83 -6.82
C ALA A 221 4.06 0.89 -5.87
N LYS A 222 4.26 2.05 -5.23
CA LYS A 222 5.34 2.29 -4.26
C LYS A 222 4.83 2.90 -2.97
N LEU A 223 5.36 2.41 -1.87
CA LEU A 223 5.30 3.07 -0.57
C LEU A 223 6.65 3.76 -0.31
N HIS A 224 6.63 5.04 0.03
CA HIS A 224 7.82 5.82 0.33
C HIS A 224 7.76 6.28 1.80
N LEU A 225 8.71 5.81 2.60
CA LEU A 225 8.79 6.10 4.03
C LEU A 225 9.75 7.27 4.25
N ASP A 226 9.21 8.48 4.25
CA ASP A 226 9.94 9.74 4.42
C ASP A 226 9.99 10.13 5.89
N TYR A 227 10.69 9.32 6.69
CA TYR A 227 10.95 9.57 8.11
C TYR A 227 12.15 8.74 8.57
N SER A 228 12.70 9.08 9.74
CA SER A 228 13.62 8.19 10.47
C SER A 228 12.85 7.31 11.47
N GLY A 229 13.28 6.08 11.68
CA GLY A 229 12.65 5.14 12.62
C GLY A 229 11.69 4.16 11.95
N THR A 230 10.74 3.62 12.74
CA THR A 230 9.77 2.62 12.29
C THR A 230 8.35 3.06 12.63
N ASP A 231 7.44 2.87 11.67
CA ASP A 231 5.99 2.79 11.94
C ASP A 231 5.61 1.31 12.11
N THR A 232 4.45 1.00 12.69
CA THR A 232 3.98 -0.37 12.97
C THR A 232 2.67 -0.64 12.25
N VAL A 233 2.52 -1.86 11.72
CA VAL A 233 1.29 -2.32 11.07
C VAL A 233 0.99 -3.77 11.43
N SER A 234 -0.27 -4.17 11.29
CA SER A 234 -0.70 -5.53 11.58
C SER A 234 -0.22 -6.48 10.50
N SER A 235 -0.46 -6.18 9.22
CA SER A 235 -0.03 -7.04 8.11
C SER A 235 0.42 -6.23 6.91
N LEU A 236 1.25 -6.84 6.07
CA LEU A 236 1.80 -6.21 4.88
C LEU A 236 1.61 -7.13 3.68
N ILE A 237 1.02 -6.62 2.61
CA ILE A 237 0.76 -7.38 1.38
C ILE A 237 1.39 -6.64 0.21
N PHE A 238 2.25 -7.33 -0.55
CA PHE A 238 2.87 -6.81 -1.76
C PHE A 238 2.45 -7.63 -2.97
N ALA A 239 1.85 -6.97 -3.97
CA ALA A 239 1.34 -7.58 -5.18
C ALA A 239 0.47 -8.83 -4.92
N GLY A 240 -0.40 -8.75 -3.90
CA GLY A 240 -1.29 -9.84 -3.49
C GLY A 240 -0.65 -10.91 -2.59
N ILE A 241 0.66 -10.82 -2.31
CA ILE A 241 1.37 -11.78 -1.47
C ILE A 241 1.62 -11.19 -0.07
N SER A 242 1.04 -11.83 0.94
CA SER A 242 1.23 -11.48 2.35
C SER A 242 2.66 -11.71 2.81
N ARG A 243 3.16 -10.79 3.64
CA ARG A 243 4.51 -10.81 4.17
C ARG A 243 4.52 -11.26 5.62
N PRO A 244 5.50 -12.09 6.01
CA PRO A 244 5.60 -12.54 7.39
C PRO A 244 5.93 -11.37 8.35
N PRO A 245 5.76 -11.56 9.67
CA PRO A 245 6.24 -10.60 10.65
C PRO A 245 7.74 -10.30 10.48
N GLY A 246 8.11 -9.03 10.67
CA GLY A 246 9.47 -8.54 10.48
C GLY A 246 9.55 -7.04 10.18
N VAL A 247 10.77 -6.54 9.97
CA VAL A 247 11.03 -5.14 9.60
C VAL A 247 11.28 -5.02 8.10
N TYR A 248 10.51 -4.16 7.44
CA TYR A 248 10.57 -3.93 6.00
C TYR A 248 11.09 -2.52 5.71
N THR A 249 12.05 -2.44 4.80
CA THR A 249 12.75 -1.21 4.40
C THR A 249 12.95 -1.19 2.89
N SER A 250 13.52 -0.10 2.38
CA SER A 250 13.95 -0.01 0.98
C SER A 250 15.11 -0.96 0.62
N THR A 251 15.83 -1.51 1.62
CA THR A 251 16.95 -2.44 1.37
C THR A 251 16.50 -3.90 1.20
N ASN A 252 15.32 -4.27 1.71
CA ASN A 252 14.81 -5.64 1.67
C ASN A 252 13.47 -5.79 0.95
N SER A 253 12.87 -4.70 0.46
CA SER A 253 11.65 -4.73 -0.35
C SER A 253 11.73 -3.78 -1.53
N PRO A 254 11.48 -4.23 -2.77
CA PRO A 254 11.40 -3.34 -3.92
C PRO A 254 10.13 -2.47 -3.90
N PHE A 255 9.14 -2.76 -3.05
CA PHE A 255 7.89 -1.98 -2.93
C PHE A 255 8.04 -0.77 -2.01
N ILE A 256 9.11 -0.74 -1.20
CA ILE A 256 9.41 0.34 -0.26
C ILE A 256 10.56 1.19 -0.80
N THR A 257 10.46 2.50 -0.60
CA THR A 257 11.52 3.49 -0.84
C THR A 257 11.61 4.42 0.37
N GLY A 258 12.63 5.29 0.41
CA GLY A 258 12.83 6.21 1.55
C GLY A 258 13.73 5.64 2.63
N SER A 259 13.92 6.43 3.69
CA SER A 259 14.82 6.13 4.81
C SER A 259 14.15 5.40 5.97
N GLY A 260 12.83 5.43 6.04
CA GLY A 260 12.06 4.84 7.13
C GLY A 260 11.92 3.32 7.02
N SER A 261 11.25 2.75 8.01
CA SER A 261 10.94 1.32 8.08
C SER A 261 9.51 1.06 8.55
N LEU A 262 9.01 -0.15 8.25
CA LEU A 262 7.75 -0.69 8.75
C LEU A 262 7.98 -1.96 9.54
N THR A 263 7.47 -2.01 10.76
CA THR A 263 7.40 -3.23 11.56
C THR A 263 6.05 -3.91 11.33
N VAL A 264 6.08 -5.15 10.87
CA VAL A 264 4.88 -5.98 10.62
C VAL A 264 4.76 -7.00 11.73
N THR A 265 3.58 -7.05 12.37
CA THR A 265 3.37 -7.85 13.59
C THR A 265 2.64 -9.18 13.35
N ASN A 266 1.85 -9.28 12.28
CA ASN A 266 1.08 -10.46 11.90
C ASN A 266 1.29 -10.80 10.41
N GLY A 267 1.09 -12.05 10.04
CA GLY A 267 1.26 -12.53 8.67
C GLY A 267 1.48 -14.04 8.61
N PRO A 268 1.80 -14.61 7.44
CA PRO A 268 2.28 -15.98 7.36
C PRO A 268 3.50 -16.17 8.28
N SER A 269 3.68 -17.38 8.81
CA SER A 269 4.81 -17.67 9.70
C SER A 269 6.14 -17.40 8.99
N ASN A 270 7.04 -16.65 9.65
CA ASN A 270 8.42 -16.48 9.19
C ASN A 270 9.24 -17.73 9.53
N VAL A 271 8.99 -18.81 8.80
CA VAL A 271 9.60 -20.13 9.05
C VAL A 271 11.13 -20.11 8.96
N PHE A 272 11.70 -19.29 8.06
CA PHE A 272 13.15 -19.09 8.00
C PHE A 272 13.66 -18.35 9.24
N ALA A 273 13.06 -17.22 9.66
CA ALA A 273 13.56 -16.49 10.81
C ALA A 273 13.44 -17.29 12.12
N ALA A 274 12.36 -18.07 12.28
CA ALA A 274 12.22 -18.97 13.40
C ALA A 274 13.32 -20.03 13.43
N TRP A 275 13.65 -20.62 12.27
CA TRP A 275 14.76 -21.55 12.15
C TRP A 275 16.12 -20.89 12.42
N ALA A 276 16.37 -19.73 11.80
CA ALA A 276 17.61 -18.97 11.92
C ALA A 276 17.90 -18.59 13.37
N SER A 277 16.87 -18.20 14.13
CA SER A 277 16.99 -17.93 15.57
C SER A 277 17.38 -19.19 16.37
N LEU A 278 16.76 -20.33 16.07
CA LEU A 278 17.09 -21.61 16.72
C LEU A 278 18.51 -22.08 16.40
N HIS A 279 19.00 -21.79 15.19
CA HIS A 279 20.31 -22.21 14.68
C HIS A 279 21.38 -21.12 14.83
N GLN A 280 21.04 -20.02 15.53
CA GLN A 280 21.90 -18.87 15.82
C GLN A 280 22.65 -18.35 14.58
N VAL A 281 21.93 -18.24 13.47
CA VAL A 281 22.41 -17.59 12.25
C VAL A 281 22.58 -16.10 12.54
N ALA A 282 23.76 -15.57 12.24
CA ALA A 282 24.11 -14.17 12.48
C ALA A 282 23.88 -13.29 11.25
N GLY A 283 24.10 -13.83 10.05
CA GLY A 283 23.96 -13.15 8.78
C GLY A 283 22.56 -13.22 8.17
N SER A 284 22.44 -12.64 6.97
CA SER A 284 21.18 -12.66 6.22
C SER A 284 20.92 -14.04 5.58
N ALA A 285 19.73 -14.26 5.03
CA ALA A 285 19.41 -15.45 4.24
C ALA A 285 20.40 -15.73 3.08
N ASN A 286 21.04 -14.68 2.53
CA ASN A 286 22.03 -14.78 1.45
C ASN A 286 23.49 -14.76 1.94
N ALA A 287 23.72 -14.61 3.23
CA ALA A 287 25.06 -14.73 3.79
C ALA A 287 25.45 -16.21 3.89
N ASP A 288 26.75 -16.44 3.99
CA ASP A 288 27.40 -17.74 4.17
C ASP A 288 28.19 -17.63 5.48
N ASP A 289 27.51 -17.90 6.61
CA ASP A 289 28.02 -17.58 7.94
C ASP A 289 29.20 -18.48 8.35
N ASP A 290 29.21 -19.73 7.87
CA ASP A 290 30.24 -20.72 8.15
C ASP A 290 31.30 -20.85 7.02
N HIS A 291 31.14 -20.08 5.95
CA HIS A 291 32.04 -19.96 4.80
C HIS A 291 32.24 -21.27 4.03
N ASP A 292 31.19 -22.09 3.93
CA ASP A 292 31.23 -23.37 3.22
C ASP A 292 30.77 -23.29 1.75
N GLY A 293 30.36 -22.09 1.32
CA GLY A 293 29.91 -21.79 -0.04
C GLY A 293 28.40 -21.91 -0.22
N ALA A 294 27.65 -22.29 0.80
CA ALA A 294 26.20 -22.25 0.82
C ALA A 294 25.68 -20.98 1.50
N SER A 295 24.51 -20.50 1.09
CA SER A 295 23.84 -19.45 1.86
C SER A 295 23.05 -20.05 3.02
N ASN A 296 22.85 -19.28 4.09
CA ASN A 296 22.01 -19.64 5.23
C ASN A 296 20.61 -20.13 4.78
N PHE A 297 20.06 -19.56 3.69
CA PHE A 297 18.81 -20.02 3.08
C PHE A 297 18.93 -21.39 2.41
N ALA A 298 20.02 -21.65 1.69
CA ALA A 298 20.28 -22.96 1.10
C ALA A 298 20.37 -24.02 2.20
N GLU A 299 21.03 -23.70 3.31
CA GLU A 299 21.11 -24.60 4.46
C GLU A 299 19.77 -24.82 5.13
N PHE A 300 18.97 -23.77 5.33
CA PHE A 300 17.59 -23.89 5.76
C PHE A 300 16.77 -24.81 4.84
N ALA A 301 16.90 -24.62 3.53
CA ALA A 301 16.10 -25.32 2.52
C ALA A 301 16.50 -26.79 2.37
N PHE A 302 17.80 -27.09 2.46
CA PHE A 302 18.36 -28.41 2.22
C PHE A 302 18.76 -29.16 3.51
N GLY A 303 18.54 -28.56 4.68
CA GLY A 303 18.72 -29.19 5.98
C GLY A 303 20.16 -29.30 6.45
N GLN A 304 20.97 -28.27 6.19
CA GLN A 304 22.38 -28.22 6.58
C GLN A 304 22.58 -27.34 7.84
N ASP A 305 23.77 -27.37 8.43
CA ASP A 305 24.09 -26.71 9.70
C ASP A 305 24.86 -25.39 9.47
N PRO A 306 24.23 -24.22 9.66
CA PRO A 306 24.79 -22.90 9.31
C PRO A 306 25.94 -22.43 10.20
N GLN A 307 26.46 -23.30 11.06
CA GLN A 307 27.57 -23.00 11.95
C GLN A 307 28.77 -23.93 11.73
N LYS A 308 28.72 -24.87 10.78
CA LYS A 308 29.75 -25.91 10.63
C LYS A 308 30.15 -26.17 9.17
N GLY A 309 31.23 -25.52 8.72
CA GLY A 309 31.92 -25.92 7.48
C GLY A 309 32.80 -27.18 7.67
N PRO A 310 32.92 -28.11 6.70
CA PRO A 310 32.29 -28.15 5.38
C PRO A 310 31.07 -29.10 5.41
N SER A 311 29.85 -28.58 5.52
CA SER A 311 28.67 -29.43 5.71
C SER A 311 27.73 -29.47 4.51
N PHE A 312 27.79 -28.55 3.54
CA PHE A 312 26.82 -28.51 2.44
C PHE A 312 26.93 -29.69 1.45
N GLN A 313 26.35 -30.82 1.85
CA GLN A 313 26.24 -32.06 1.06
C GLN A 313 24.79 -32.53 1.01
N PRO A 314 23.89 -31.77 0.37
CA PRO A 314 22.48 -32.14 0.32
C PRO A 314 22.22 -33.35 -0.57
N LEU A 315 23.16 -33.75 -1.45
CA LEU A 315 23.02 -34.97 -2.27
C LEU A 315 23.40 -36.21 -1.46
N THR A 316 22.43 -37.09 -1.23
CA THR A 316 22.64 -38.38 -0.55
C THR A 316 22.89 -39.53 -1.53
N ALA A 317 22.51 -39.36 -2.80
CA ALA A 317 22.88 -40.25 -3.89
C ALA A 317 23.13 -39.45 -5.18
N ILE A 318 24.28 -39.69 -5.82
CA ILE A 318 24.70 -39.02 -7.06
C ILE A 318 23.76 -39.43 -8.21
N PRO A 319 23.46 -38.54 -9.17
CA PRO A 319 22.67 -38.88 -10.36
C PRO A 319 23.18 -40.09 -11.14
N ASP A 320 22.32 -41.10 -11.23
CA ASP A 320 22.51 -42.28 -12.07
C ASP A 320 22.03 -41.97 -13.49
N ARG A 321 22.92 -42.15 -14.47
CA ARG A 321 22.65 -41.86 -15.88
C ARG A 321 21.69 -42.86 -16.54
N ALA A 322 21.71 -44.12 -16.11
CA ALA A 322 20.91 -45.17 -16.69
C ALA A 322 19.45 -45.06 -16.25
N THR A 323 19.21 -44.72 -14.98
CA THR A 323 17.87 -44.61 -14.41
C THR A 323 17.32 -43.19 -14.42
N GLY A 324 18.19 -42.18 -14.41
CA GLY A 324 17.82 -40.78 -14.23
C GLY A 324 17.45 -40.44 -12.79
N THR A 325 17.90 -41.24 -11.81
CA THR A 325 17.54 -41.06 -10.40
C THR A 325 18.68 -40.49 -9.57
N PHE A 326 18.35 -39.63 -8.61
CA PHE A 326 19.28 -39.12 -7.59
C PHE A 326 18.52 -38.80 -6.31
N HIS A 327 19.22 -38.75 -5.17
CA HIS A 327 18.60 -38.45 -3.89
C HIS A 327 19.19 -37.19 -3.27
N TYR A 328 18.34 -36.43 -2.58
CA TYR A 328 18.77 -35.25 -1.83
C TYR A 328 17.97 -35.05 -0.54
N THR A 329 18.55 -34.34 0.42
CA THR A 329 17.85 -33.88 1.62
C THR A 329 17.19 -32.53 1.39
N ARG A 330 16.01 -32.34 1.96
CA ARG A 330 15.36 -31.04 2.09
C ARG A 330 14.69 -30.88 3.43
N ARG A 331 14.49 -29.64 3.86
CA ARG A 331 13.57 -29.36 4.96
C ARG A 331 12.17 -29.81 4.59
N ASN A 332 11.50 -30.43 5.55
CA ASN A 332 10.16 -30.96 5.38
C ASN A 332 9.26 -29.87 4.79
N ALA A 333 8.63 -30.20 3.66
CA ALA A 333 7.85 -29.25 2.87
C ALA A 333 6.65 -28.66 3.64
N THR A 334 6.18 -29.32 4.72
CA THR A 334 5.12 -28.76 5.59
C THR A 334 5.65 -27.74 6.60
N LEU A 335 6.95 -27.75 6.88
CA LEU A 335 7.62 -26.85 7.83
C LEU A 335 8.37 -25.71 7.14
N SER A 336 8.81 -25.91 5.90
CA SER A 336 9.65 -24.94 5.21
C SER A 336 8.88 -23.82 4.53
N GLY A 337 7.60 -24.03 4.18
CA GLY A 337 6.86 -23.09 3.33
C GLY A 337 7.39 -23.01 1.89
N LEU A 338 8.32 -23.90 1.52
CA LEU A 338 8.99 -23.89 0.22
C LEU A 338 8.34 -24.87 -0.79
N THR A 339 8.54 -24.56 -2.06
CA THR A 339 8.36 -25.43 -3.22
C THR A 339 9.72 -25.78 -3.79
N PHE A 340 9.96 -27.05 -4.09
CA PHE A 340 11.21 -27.55 -4.67
C PHE A 340 10.96 -27.99 -6.11
N ARG A 341 11.66 -27.39 -7.08
CA ARG A 341 11.53 -27.66 -8.52
C ARG A 341 12.81 -28.22 -9.08
N VAL A 342 12.70 -29.16 -10.02
CA VAL A 342 13.83 -29.80 -10.69
C VAL A 342 14.12 -29.06 -11.99
N TRP A 343 15.34 -28.55 -12.13
CA TRP A 343 15.80 -27.86 -13.33
C TRP A 343 16.94 -28.64 -13.95
N THR A 344 16.99 -28.66 -15.27
CA THR A 344 18.04 -29.33 -16.02
C THR A 344 18.70 -28.41 -17.04
N SER A 345 19.94 -28.72 -17.38
CA SER A 345 20.72 -28.01 -18.38
C SER A 345 21.62 -28.99 -19.14
N THR A 346 21.96 -28.68 -20.38
CA THR A 346 22.96 -29.42 -21.16
C THR A 346 24.31 -28.69 -21.26
N ASN A 347 24.38 -27.44 -20.78
CA ASN A 347 25.52 -26.54 -20.98
C ASN A 347 25.88 -25.67 -19.76
N LEU A 348 25.19 -25.82 -18.61
CA LEU A 348 25.32 -25.01 -17.39
C LEU A 348 24.90 -23.53 -17.50
N ALA A 349 24.51 -23.05 -18.68
CA ALA A 349 24.06 -21.68 -18.89
C ALA A 349 22.54 -21.59 -18.99
N ASP A 350 21.93 -22.43 -19.83
CA ASP A 350 20.49 -22.44 -20.07
C ASP A 350 19.82 -23.50 -19.22
N TRP A 351 18.86 -23.08 -18.40
CA TRP A 351 18.15 -23.95 -17.46
C TRP A 351 16.67 -24.02 -17.82
N THR A 352 16.13 -25.25 -17.88
CA THR A 352 14.70 -25.50 -18.10
C THR A 352 14.15 -26.38 -16.98
N GLU A 353 12.94 -26.07 -16.49
CA GLU A 353 12.27 -26.91 -15.49
C GLU A 353 11.85 -28.25 -16.11
N ASP A 354 12.20 -29.36 -15.45
CA ASP A 354 11.67 -30.69 -15.78
C ASP A 354 10.30 -30.87 -15.10
N LEU A 355 9.25 -30.44 -15.79
CA LEU A 355 7.87 -30.57 -15.32
C LEU A 355 7.40 -32.02 -15.17
N GLY A 356 8.11 -32.97 -15.77
CA GLY A 356 7.84 -34.42 -15.66
C GLY A 356 8.62 -35.10 -14.54
N ALA A 357 9.52 -34.40 -13.85
CA ALA A 357 10.29 -34.96 -12.75
C ALA A 357 9.37 -35.40 -11.59
N VAL A 358 9.54 -36.64 -11.13
CA VAL A 358 8.83 -37.18 -9.97
C VAL A 358 9.72 -37.07 -8.75
N GLN A 359 9.22 -36.47 -7.67
CA GLN A 359 9.91 -36.36 -6.39
C GLN A 359 9.17 -37.19 -5.33
N THR A 360 9.81 -38.23 -4.81
CA THR A 360 9.24 -39.15 -3.81
C THR A 360 10.02 -39.04 -2.51
N VAL A 361 9.34 -38.76 -1.40
CA VAL A 361 9.95 -38.80 -0.06
C VAL A 361 10.20 -40.26 0.30
N ILE A 362 11.46 -40.61 0.54
CA ILE A 362 11.88 -41.98 0.86
C ILE A 362 12.21 -42.16 2.34
N GLU A 363 12.67 -41.10 3.02
CA GLU A 363 12.84 -41.05 4.47
C GLU A 363 12.43 -39.68 5.01
N GLN A 364 12.01 -39.61 6.28
CA GLN A 364 11.63 -38.36 6.93
C GLN A 364 11.85 -38.42 8.45
N ASN A 365 12.34 -37.33 9.04
CA ASN A 365 12.34 -37.09 10.47
C ASN A 365 11.48 -35.85 10.82
N SER A 366 11.59 -35.32 12.05
CA SER A 366 10.80 -34.16 12.49
C SER A 366 11.10 -32.87 11.72
N GLU A 367 12.23 -32.76 11.03
CA GLU A 367 12.66 -31.54 10.35
C GLU A 367 12.97 -31.72 8.86
N LEU A 368 13.52 -32.87 8.47
CA LEU A 368 14.07 -33.14 7.14
C LEU A 368 13.37 -34.32 6.45
N GLN A 369 13.44 -34.29 5.13
CA GLN A 369 13.05 -35.35 4.20
C GLN A 369 14.24 -35.73 3.34
N GLU A 370 14.47 -37.03 3.14
CA GLU A 370 15.25 -37.51 2.01
C GLU A 370 14.31 -37.80 0.84
N VAL A 371 14.67 -37.30 -0.34
CA VAL A 371 13.83 -37.30 -1.53
C VAL A 371 14.56 -37.97 -2.68
N GLN A 372 13.99 -39.04 -3.21
CA GLN A 372 14.37 -39.60 -4.49
C GLN A 372 13.71 -38.79 -5.61
N VAL A 373 14.50 -38.34 -6.57
CA VAL A 373 14.05 -37.72 -7.80
C VAL A 373 14.18 -38.72 -8.94
N SER A 374 13.18 -38.79 -9.81
CA SER A 374 13.25 -39.48 -11.10
C SER A 374 13.02 -38.47 -12.21
N LEU A 375 14.03 -38.25 -13.05
CA LEU A 375 13.97 -37.32 -14.17
C LEU A 375 13.09 -37.85 -15.31
N SER A 376 12.60 -36.95 -16.15
CA SER A 376 11.97 -37.31 -17.42
C SER A 376 12.92 -38.12 -18.31
N GLN A 377 12.49 -39.31 -18.73
CA GLN A 377 13.33 -40.27 -19.47
C GLN A 377 13.91 -39.72 -20.78
N THR A 378 13.20 -38.79 -21.43
CA THR A 378 13.67 -38.14 -22.67
C THR A 378 14.95 -37.34 -22.47
N LEU A 379 15.21 -36.80 -21.27
CA LEU A 379 16.39 -36.00 -20.94
C LEU A 379 17.66 -36.85 -20.87
N LEU A 380 17.55 -38.16 -20.63
CA LEU A 380 18.70 -39.05 -20.48
C LEU A 380 19.43 -39.35 -21.81
N ASN A 381 18.80 -38.99 -22.93
CA ASN A 381 19.40 -39.10 -24.27
C ASN A 381 20.50 -38.05 -24.53
N HIS A 382 20.59 -37.00 -23.71
CA HIS A 382 21.64 -36.00 -23.86
C HIS A 382 23.02 -36.55 -23.49
N GLN A 383 24.06 -36.11 -24.22
CA GLN A 383 25.44 -36.51 -23.93
C GLN A 383 25.94 -35.95 -22.59
N LYS A 384 25.46 -34.77 -22.20
CA LYS A 384 25.70 -34.12 -20.92
C LYS A 384 24.37 -33.63 -20.36
N LEU A 385 24.14 -33.86 -19.08
CA LEU A 385 22.96 -33.39 -18.36
C LEU A 385 23.40 -32.93 -16.97
N PHE A 386 23.03 -31.71 -16.62
CA PHE A 386 23.24 -31.10 -15.32
C PHE A 386 21.88 -30.91 -14.67
N VAL A 387 21.84 -31.04 -13.34
CA VAL A 387 20.60 -30.95 -12.57
C VAL A 387 20.79 -29.95 -11.44
N GLN A 388 19.74 -29.17 -11.17
CA GLN A 388 19.67 -28.24 -10.06
C GLN A 388 18.30 -28.37 -9.40
N ILE A 389 18.28 -28.44 -8.07
CA ILE A 389 17.05 -28.26 -7.30
C ILE A 389 16.95 -26.79 -6.91
N ARG A 390 15.82 -26.15 -7.20
CA ARG A 390 15.54 -24.78 -6.78
C ARG A 390 14.46 -24.79 -5.71
N ALA A 391 14.75 -24.19 -4.56
CA ALA A 391 13.80 -23.95 -3.49
C ALA A 391 13.26 -22.52 -3.60
N GLN A 392 11.94 -22.36 -3.54
CA GLN A 392 11.24 -21.08 -3.71
C GLN A 392 10.09 -20.98 -2.71
N ASP A 393 9.77 -19.78 -2.23
CA ASP A 393 8.59 -19.57 -1.39
C ASP A 393 7.30 -20.02 -2.11
N ARG A 394 6.34 -20.56 -1.36
CA ARG A 394 5.03 -20.97 -1.88
C ARG A 394 4.10 -19.83 -2.26
#